data_AF-A0A508X2J5-F1
#
_entry.id   AF-A0A508X2J5-F1
#
_cell.length_a   1.000
_cell.length_b   1.000
_cell.length_c   1.000
_cell.angle_alpha   90.00
_cell.angle_beta   90.00
_cell.angle_gamma   90.00
#
_symmetry.space_group_name_H-M   'P 1'
#
loop_
_entity.id
_entity.type
_entity.pdbx_description
1 polymer ?
#
loop_
_entity_poly.entity_id
_entity_poly.type
_entity_poly.pdbx_seq_one_letter_code
_entity_poly.pdbx_strand_id
1 'polypeptide(L)'
;MPYSTEFGDHFYCRTDGRLECGHVFLAGNGLPERWGSGGAMTIGELGFGTGLNFCETWRQWKRVPAPRKCLHFVSFERFPMHAGEIDRALAHWPEIDEERQALVANWPTDPVARVDIDFTAEVRLTVVIGAAFGGVSTSPPNFDAWYLDGFAPSRNPDMWSKELMQLVFDRTVGGGSFATYAAAGFVRRNLAAAGFAVERRPGFAGKREMLRGVKPAI
;
A
#
# COMPACT_ATOMS: atom_id res chain seq x y z
N MET A 1 17.69 -6.35 7.56
CA MET A 1 16.45 -6.33 6.77
C MET A 1 15.43 -7.22 7.46
N PRO A 2 14.21 -6.73 7.75
CA PRO A 2 13.17 -7.51 8.40
C PRO A 2 12.72 -8.68 7.53
N TYR A 3 12.51 -9.84 8.15
CA TYR A 3 12.13 -11.09 7.50
C TYR A 3 10.94 -11.68 8.22
N SER A 4 9.92 -12.10 7.48
CA SER A 4 8.80 -12.84 8.03
C SER A 4 9.11 -14.33 8.02
N THR A 5 9.16 -14.94 9.20
CA THR A 5 9.31 -16.40 9.34
C THR A 5 8.08 -17.14 8.85
N GLU A 6 6.89 -16.59 9.08
CA GLU A 6 5.59 -17.14 8.64
C GLU A 6 5.53 -17.30 7.11
N PHE A 7 5.93 -16.25 6.38
CA PHE A 7 5.85 -16.24 4.91
C PHE A 7 7.15 -16.61 4.22
N GLY A 8 8.24 -16.78 4.98
CA GLY A 8 9.54 -17.16 4.46
C GLY A 8 10.11 -16.16 3.45
N ASP A 9 9.87 -14.86 3.68
CA ASP A 9 10.21 -13.79 2.74
C ASP A 9 10.50 -12.46 3.46
N HIS A 10 11.14 -11.54 2.75
CA HIS A 10 11.51 -10.22 3.25
C HIS A 10 10.38 -9.21 3.03
N PHE A 11 10.25 -8.24 3.93
CA PHE A 11 9.17 -7.24 3.85
C PHE A 11 9.36 -6.19 2.74
N TYR A 12 10.55 -6.06 2.18
CA TYR A 12 10.83 -5.16 1.05
C TYR A 12 12.05 -5.64 0.25
N CYS A 13 12.21 -5.12 -0.98
CA CYS A 13 13.33 -5.48 -1.84
C CYS A 13 14.69 -5.20 -1.20
N ARG A 14 15.64 -6.10 -1.48
CA ARG A 14 17.02 -6.05 -0.98
C ARG A 14 17.85 -4.92 -1.58
N THR A 15 17.45 -4.37 -2.72
CA THR A 15 18.22 -3.31 -3.40
C THR A 15 17.95 -1.97 -2.74
N ASP A 16 16.69 -1.52 -2.75
CA ASP A 16 16.21 -0.36 -1.99
C ASP A 16 14.68 -0.37 -1.97
N GLY A 17 14.09 -0.67 -0.82
CA GLY A 17 12.64 -0.71 -0.64
C GLY A 17 11.95 0.65 -0.83
N ARG A 18 12.59 1.76 -0.43
CA ARG A 18 12.01 3.11 -0.58
C ARG A 18 11.90 3.49 -2.05
N LEU A 19 12.94 3.21 -2.83
CA LEU A 19 12.93 3.47 -4.27
C LEU A 19 11.98 2.50 -5.01
N GLU A 20 11.85 1.25 -4.56
CA GLU A 20 10.82 0.35 -5.07
C GLU A 20 9.42 0.89 -4.82
N CYS A 21 9.13 1.40 -3.62
CA CYS A 21 7.86 2.05 -3.32
C CYS A 21 7.57 3.22 -4.27
N GLY A 22 8.56 4.09 -4.48
CA GLY A 22 8.48 5.18 -5.44
C GLY A 22 8.16 4.72 -6.87
N HIS A 23 8.84 3.67 -7.34
CA HIS A 23 8.68 3.15 -8.71
C HIS A 23 7.37 2.36 -8.90
N VAL A 24 7.08 1.44 -7.98
CA VAL A 24 5.99 0.49 -8.11
C VAL A 24 4.68 1.13 -7.68
N PHE A 25 4.61 1.65 -6.46
CA PHE A 25 3.34 2.02 -5.85
C PHE A 25 2.94 3.44 -6.17
N LEU A 26 3.84 4.41 -5.96
CA LEU A 26 3.57 5.82 -6.27
C LEU A 26 3.43 6.03 -7.78
N ALA A 27 4.50 5.80 -8.56
CA ALA A 27 4.48 6.02 -10.00
C ALA A 27 3.52 5.08 -10.73
N GLY A 28 3.36 3.82 -10.28
CA GLY A 28 2.38 2.89 -10.86
C GLY A 28 0.93 3.36 -10.72
N ASN A 29 0.61 4.12 -9.68
CA ASN A 29 -0.70 4.74 -9.47
C ASN A 29 -0.81 6.17 -10.03
N GLY A 30 0.23 6.69 -10.70
CA GLY A 30 0.26 8.06 -11.22
C GLY A 30 0.33 9.12 -10.11
N LEU A 31 1.01 8.80 -9.01
CA LEU A 31 1.30 9.71 -7.91
C LEU A 31 2.74 10.20 -8.05
N PRO A 32 3.02 11.49 -7.80
CA PRO A 32 2.19 12.48 -7.12
C PRO A 32 1.17 13.24 -8.00
N GLU A 33 1.16 13.04 -9.32
CA GLU A 33 0.46 13.92 -10.26
C GLU A 33 -1.05 14.02 -9.99
N ARG A 34 -1.69 12.93 -9.55
CA ARG A 34 -3.12 12.90 -9.21
C ARG A 34 -3.47 13.60 -7.89
N TRP A 35 -2.50 13.95 -7.07
CA TRP A 35 -2.77 14.68 -5.82
C TRP A 35 -3.23 16.12 -6.07
N GLY A 36 -2.82 16.72 -7.20
CA GLY A 36 -3.19 18.09 -7.57
C GLY A 36 -4.58 18.23 -8.22
N SER A 37 -5.22 17.14 -8.65
CA SER A 37 -6.45 17.17 -9.47
C SER A 37 -7.77 17.27 -8.69
N GLY A 38 -7.75 17.66 -7.41
CA GLY A 38 -8.91 18.31 -6.78
C GLY A 38 -9.76 17.53 -5.75
N GLY A 39 -9.28 16.42 -5.20
CA GLY A 39 -10.01 15.63 -4.20
C GLY A 39 -9.17 15.16 -3.01
N ALA A 40 -9.82 14.72 -1.93
CA ALA A 40 -9.16 13.89 -0.94
C ALA A 40 -8.66 12.59 -1.61
N MET A 41 -7.56 12.03 -1.12
CA MET A 41 -6.93 10.85 -1.68
C MET A 41 -7.00 9.72 -0.66
N THR A 42 -7.74 8.66 -0.97
CA THR A 42 -7.83 7.45 -0.15
C THR A 42 -7.01 6.33 -0.80
N ILE A 43 -5.92 5.92 -0.16
CA ILE A 43 -5.06 4.83 -0.62
C ILE A 43 -5.35 3.59 0.21
N GLY A 44 -5.63 2.48 -0.46
CA GLY A 44 -5.77 1.16 0.16
C GLY A 44 -4.49 0.33 0.00
N GLU A 45 -4.09 -0.40 1.02
CA GLU A 45 -2.91 -1.26 0.98
C GLU A 45 -3.22 -2.66 1.54
N LEU A 46 -2.76 -3.70 0.84
CA LEU A 46 -2.80 -5.07 1.34
C LEU A 46 -1.45 -5.44 1.96
N GLY A 47 -1.36 -5.49 3.28
CA GLY A 47 -0.13 -5.74 4.03
C GLY A 47 0.58 -4.44 4.43
N PHE A 48 0.48 -4.06 5.70
CA PHE A 48 1.17 -2.86 6.22
C PHE A 48 2.65 -3.12 6.43
N GLY A 49 2.99 -4.33 6.87
CA GLY A 49 4.35 -4.76 7.14
C GLY A 49 5.07 -3.78 8.07
N THR A 50 6.09 -3.12 7.52
CA THR A 50 6.93 -2.18 8.27
C THR A 50 6.41 -0.74 8.23
N GLY A 51 5.33 -0.45 7.50
CA GLY A 51 4.85 0.91 7.25
C GLY A 51 5.67 1.71 6.24
N LEU A 52 6.57 1.07 5.48
CA LEU A 52 7.48 1.74 4.54
C LEU A 52 6.71 2.53 3.47
N ASN A 53 5.71 1.91 2.85
CA ASN A 53 4.91 2.58 1.83
C ASN A 53 4.17 3.79 2.37
N PHE A 54 3.59 3.69 3.57
CA PHE A 54 2.95 4.83 4.24
C PHE A 54 3.95 5.97 4.47
N CYS A 55 5.12 5.69 5.07
CA CYS A 55 6.13 6.72 5.35
C CYS A 55 6.64 7.40 4.07
N GLU A 56 6.97 6.64 3.02
CA GLU A 56 7.41 7.21 1.74
C GLU A 56 6.29 7.98 1.04
N THR A 57 5.05 7.50 1.10
CA THR A 57 3.88 8.18 0.54
C THR A 57 3.64 9.51 1.25
N TRP A 58 3.67 9.52 2.59
CA TRP A 58 3.50 10.73 3.38
C TRP A 58 4.63 11.73 3.10
N ARG A 59 5.89 11.28 3.03
CA ARG A 59 7.02 12.15 2.67
C ARG A 59 6.82 12.84 1.33
N GLN A 60 6.38 12.09 0.32
CA GLN A 60 6.10 12.64 -1.01
C GLN A 60 4.88 13.57 -0.98
N TRP A 61 3.85 13.24 -0.21
CA TRP A 61 2.66 14.06 -0.03
C TRP A 61 2.99 15.46 0.52
N LYS A 62 3.92 15.56 1.49
CA LYS A 62 4.37 16.85 2.04
C LYS A 62 4.95 17.80 1.00
N ARG A 63 5.43 17.27 -0.14
CA ARG A 63 6.04 18.05 -1.24
C ARG A 63 5.00 18.66 -2.18
N VAL A 64 3.75 18.20 -2.12
CA VAL A 64 2.66 18.82 -2.88
C VAL A 64 2.36 20.19 -2.28
N PRO A 65 2.36 21.26 -3.10
CA PRO A 65 2.02 22.60 -2.64
C PRO A 65 0.62 22.68 -2.02
N ALA A 66 0.47 23.52 -1.00
CA ALA A 66 -0.84 23.86 -0.44
C ALA A 66 -1.62 24.80 -1.38
N PRO A 67 -2.96 24.79 -1.36
CA PRO A 67 -3.82 23.93 -0.54
C PRO A 67 -3.88 22.51 -1.10
N ARG A 68 -3.61 21.52 -0.23
CA ARG A 68 -3.80 20.10 -0.52
C ARG A 68 -4.99 19.58 0.30
N LYS A 69 -5.61 18.50 -0.14
CA LYS A 69 -6.76 17.90 0.55
C LYS A 69 -6.28 16.86 1.58
N CYS A 70 -7.17 16.03 2.11
CA CYS A 70 -6.77 14.98 3.04
C CYS A 70 -6.21 13.77 2.28
N LEU A 71 -5.08 13.23 2.75
CA LEU A 71 -4.57 11.90 2.45
C LEU A 71 -5.04 10.95 3.55
N HIS A 72 -5.82 9.95 3.18
CA HIS A 72 -6.18 8.83 4.06
C HIS A 72 -5.53 7.55 3.55
N PHE A 73 -4.55 7.04 4.29
CA PHE A 73 -3.92 5.76 4.00
C PHE A 73 -4.58 4.66 4.84
N VAL A 74 -5.12 3.63 4.21
CA VAL A 74 -5.77 2.50 4.86
C VAL A 74 -5.03 1.22 4.50
N SER A 75 -4.48 0.54 5.50
CA SER A 75 -3.80 -0.74 5.29
C SER A 75 -4.49 -1.88 6.02
N PHE A 76 -4.37 -3.09 5.47
CA PHE A 76 -4.93 -4.32 6.04
C PHE A 76 -3.79 -5.26 6.45
N GLU A 77 -3.56 -5.43 7.74
CA GLU A 77 -2.42 -6.16 8.29
C GLU A 77 -2.87 -7.29 9.21
N ARG A 78 -2.32 -8.49 9.01
CA ARG A 78 -2.66 -9.66 9.83
C ARG A 78 -1.76 -9.78 11.05
N PHE A 79 -0.49 -9.39 10.94
CA PHE A 79 0.55 -9.57 11.94
C PHE A 79 1.29 -8.24 12.15
N PRO A 80 0.66 -7.27 12.83
CA PRO A 80 1.27 -5.96 13.03
C PRO A 80 2.56 -6.09 13.84
N MET A 81 3.61 -5.41 13.39
CA MET A 81 4.86 -5.28 14.14
C MET A 81 4.68 -4.39 15.37
N HIS A 82 5.51 -4.61 16.39
CA HIS A 82 5.62 -3.67 17.50
C HIS A 82 6.38 -2.40 17.06
N ALA A 83 6.12 -1.29 17.75
CA ALA A 83 6.70 0.02 17.43
C ALA A 83 8.25 -0.01 17.31
N GLY A 84 8.93 -0.72 18.21
CA GLY A 84 10.40 -0.85 18.19
C GLY A 84 10.93 -1.72 17.04
N GLU A 85 10.10 -2.59 16.45
CA GLU A 85 10.45 -3.35 15.25
C GLU A 85 10.28 -2.50 14.00
N ILE A 86 9.18 -1.73 13.92
CA ILE A 86 8.94 -0.72 12.87
C ILE A 86 10.10 0.27 12.84
N ASP A 87 10.47 0.83 14.00
CA ASP A 87 11.55 1.82 14.10
C ASP A 87 12.86 1.28 13.51
N ARG A 88 13.26 0.09 13.94
CA ARG A 88 14.47 -0.58 13.47
C ARG A 88 14.42 -0.94 11.98
N ALA A 89 13.25 -1.36 11.50
CA ALA A 89 13.05 -1.76 10.11
C ALA A 89 13.18 -0.59 9.14
N LEU A 90 12.83 0.62 9.58
CA LEU A 90 12.83 1.83 8.76
C LEU A 90 14.06 2.73 8.97
N ALA A 91 14.84 2.53 10.04
CA ALA A 91 15.98 3.37 10.43
C ALA A 91 17.09 3.54 9.36
N HIS A 92 17.13 2.70 8.33
CA HIS A 92 18.13 2.79 7.28
C HIS A 92 17.85 3.89 6.24
N TRP A 93 16.66 4.49 6.22
CA TRP A 93 16.29 5.54 5.28
C TRP A 93 16.12 6.90 5.98
N PRO A 94 17.20 7.71 6.10
CA PRO A 94 17.12 9.04 6.69
C PRO A 94 16.09 9.95 6.02
N GLU A 95 15.78 9.71 4.74
CA GLU A 95 14.83 10.55 4.01
C GLU A 95 13.40 10.48 4.56
N ILE A 96 13.02 9.39 5.25
CA ILE A 96 11.69 9.20 5.85
C ILE A 96 11.73 9.27 7.39
N ASP A 97 12.80 9.83 7.97
CA ASP A 97 12.99 9.81 9.43
C ASP A 97 11.89 10.55 10.20
N GLU A 98 11.42 11.68 9.68
CA GLU A 98 10.32 12.43 10.30
C GLU A 98 9.03 11.60 10.34
N GLU A 99 8.68 10.96 9.23
CA GLU A 99 7.49 10.10 9.12
C GLU A 99 7.62 8.84 9.98
N ARG A 100 8.81 8.21 9.98
CA ARG A 100 9.13 7.05 10.81
C ARG A 100 8.95 7.37 12.28
N GLN A 101 9.58 8.44 12.77
CA GLN A 101 9.51 8.82 14.18
C GLN A 101 8.08 9.17 14.59
N ALA A 102 7.34 9.90 13.75
CA ALA A 102 5.94 10.19 14.01
C ALA A 102 5.10 8.91 14.09
N LEU A 103 5.29 7.97 13.15
CA LEU A 103 4.59 6.68 13.16
C LEU A 103 4.88 5.91 14.45
N VAL A 104 6.17 5.72 14.78
CA VAL A 104 6.60 4.96 15.97
C VAL A 104 6.08 5.59 17.27
N ALA A 105 6.11 6.92 17.38
CA ALA A 105 5.65 7.64 18.56
C ALA A 105 4.13 7.50 18.81
N ASN A 106 3.34 7.31 17.75
CA ASN A 106 1.88 7.18 17.83
C ASN A 106 1.40 5.73 17.67
N TRP A 107 2.30 4.77 17.43
CA TRP A 107 1.94 3.38 17.24
C TRP A 107 1.55 2.74 18.58
N PRO A 108 0.40 2.05 18.68
CA PRO A 108 -0.02 1.44 19.93
C PRO A 108 0.88 0.27 20.31
N THR A 109 1.03 0.03 21.61
CA THR A 109 1.81 -1.10 22.15
C THR A 109 1.22 -2.45 21.72
N ASP A 110 -0.11 -2.56 21.73
CA ASP A 110 -0.86 -3.77 21.37
C ASP A 110 -1.98 -3.42 20.35
N PRO A 111 -1.66 -3.38 19.04
CA PRO A 111 -2.62 -3.07 18.00
C PRO A 111 -3.65 -4.21 17.85
N VAL A 112 -4.90 -3.93 18.25
CA VAL A 112 -6.02 -4.88 18.15
C VAL A 112 -7.15 -4.30 17.32
N ALA A 113 -7.71 -5.11 16.42
CA ALA A 113 -8.84 -4.81 15.52
C ALA A 113 -8.62 -3.66 14.53
N ARG A 114 -8.23 -2.48 14.99
CA ARG A 114 -8.05 -1.27 14.19
C ARG A 114 -7.17 -0.26 14.91
N VAL A 115 -6.28 0.38 14.16
CA VAL A 115 -5.46 1.52 14.59
C VAL A 115 -5.82 2.71 13.72
N ASP A 116 -6.16 3.84 14.33
CA ASP A 116 -6.42 5.11 13.64
C ASP A 116 -5.50 6.19 14.22
N ILE A 117 -4.74 6.86 13.36
CA ILE A 117 -3.78 7.90 13.74
C ILE A 117 -3.98 9.10 12.81
N ASP A 118 -4.29 10.24 13.42
CA ASP A 118 -4.32 11.55 12.75
C ASP A 118 -2.98 12.25 13.01
N PHE A 119 -2.10 12.29 11.99
CA PHE A 119 -0.79 12.94 12.12
C PHE A 119 -0.87 14.44 11.93
N THR A 120 -1.77 14.88 11.04
CA THR A 120 -2.06 16.30 10.78
C THR A 120 -3.54 16.42 10.38
N ALA A 121 -4.03 17.65 10.17
CA ALA A 121 -5.36 17.88 9.59
C ALA A 121 -5.52 17.30 8.16
N GLU A 122 -4.41 16.98 7.48
CA GLU A 122 -4.38 16.54 6.09
C GLU A 122 -3.91 15.09 5.93
N VAL A 123 -3.49 14.40 7.00
CA VAL A 123 -2.89 13.06 6.90
C VAL A 123 -3.41 12.15 8.00
N ARG A 124 -4.12 11.11 7.59
CA ARG A 124 -4.65 10.05 8.44
C ARG A 124 -4.11 8.69 8.01
N LEU A 125 -3.75 7.87 8.98
CA LEU A 125 -3.48 6.44 8.81
C LEU A 125 -4.58 5.63 9.51
N THR A 126 -5.07 4.62 8.83
CA THR A 126 -5.87 3.53 9.38
C THR A 126 -5.15 2.22 9.10
N VAL A 127 -4.98 1.37 10.11
CA VAL A 127 -4.54 -0.02 9.93
C VAL A 127 -5.59 -0.95 10.51
N VAL A 128 -6.25 -1.72 9.66
CA VAL A 128 -7.24 -2.72 10.05
C VAL A 128 -6.51 -4.03 10.33
N ILE A 129 -6.68 -4.55 11.55
CA ILE A 129 -5.94 -5.72 12.02
C ILE A 129 -6.77 -6.98 11.78
N GLY A 130 -6.23 -7.89 10.98
CA GLY A 130 -6.87 -9.17 10.65
C GLY A 130 -6.62 -9.59 9.21
N ALA A 131 -7.34 -10.63 8.77
CA ALA A 131 -7.24 -11.08 7.39
C ALA A 131 -7.76 -10.01 6.42
N ALA A 132 -7.00 -9.73 5.36
CA ALA A 132 -7.31 -8.69 4.38
C ALA A 132 -8.72 -8.80 3.80
N PHE A 133 -9.18 -10.03 3.49
CA PHE A 133 -10.54 -10.26 2.99
C PHE A 133 -11.63 -9.69 3.91
N GLY A 134 -11.52 -9.91 5.23
CA GLY A 134 -12.49 -9.40 6.20
C GLY A 134 -12.47 -7.86 6.28
N GLY A 135 -11.27 -7.27 6.30
CA GLY A 135 -11.13 -5.81 6.35
C GLY A 135 -11.61 -5.11 5.07
N VAL A 136 -11.22 -5.60 3.90
CA VAL A 136 -11.62 -4.99 2.61
C VAL A 136 -13.13 -5.13 2.39
N SER A 137 -13.71 -6.29 2.74
CA SER A 137 -15.16 -6.52 2.54
C SER A 137 -16.05 -5.55 3.34
N THR A 138 -15.57 -5.04 4.47
CA THR A 138 -16.29 -4.09 5.33
C THR A 138 -15.93 -2.63 5.07
N SER A 139 -14.95 -2.38 4.20
CA SER A 139 -14.51 -1.02 3.88
C SER A 139 -15.50 -0.30 2.94
N PRO A 140 -15.59 1.03 2.99
CA PRO A 140 -16.36 1.80 2.02
C PRO A 140 -15.72 1.72 0.61
N PRO A 141 -16.51 1.91 -0.47
CA PRO A 141 -16.00 1.88 -1.84
C PRO A 141 -15.47 3.25 -2.29
N ASN A 142 -14.44 3.75 -1.60
CA ASN A 142 -13.90 5.10 -1.80
C ASN A 142 -12.40 5.13 -2.10
N PHE A 143 -11.79 4.00 -2.48
CA PHE A 143 -10.35 3.96 -2.74
C PHE A 143 -9.98 4.51 -4.12
N ASP A 144 -9.10 5.51 -4.13
CA ASP A 144 -8.58 6.16 -5.33
C ASP A 144 -7.38 5.41 -5.93
N ALA A 145 -6.60 4.76 -5.08
CA ALA A 145 -5.44 3.98 -5.46
C ALA A 145 -5.25 2.79 -4.51
N TRP A 146 -4.73 1.69 -5.05
CA TRP A 146 -4.37 0.49 -4.29
C TRP A 146 -2.89 0.15 -4.42
N TYR A 147 -2.27 -0.13 -3.28
CA TYR A 147 -0.95 -0.72 -3.15
C TYR A 147 -1.15 -2.20 -2.81
N LEU A 148 -1.07 -3.07 -3.81
CA LEU A 148 -1.19 -4.52 -3.55
C LEU A 148 0.20 -5.02 -3.18
N ASP A 149 0.54 -4.89 -1.90
CA ASP A 149 1.88 -5.13 -1.34
C ASP A 149 1.91 -6.29 -0.34
N GLY A 150 1.49 -7.45 -0.82
CA GLY A 150 1.59 -8.68 -0.06
C GLY A 150 2.95 -9.34 -0.17
N PHE A 151 3.20 -10.37 0.64
CA PHE A 151 4.23 -11.35 0.33
C PHE A 151 4.00 -12.01 -1.02
N ALA A 152 5.08 -12.53 -1.61
CA ALA A 152 5.07 -13.07 -2.97
C ALA A 152 3.89 -14.04 -3.19
N PRO A 153 3.25 -14.07 -4.39
CA PRO A 153 2.05 -14.87 -4.59
C PRO A 153 2.22 -16.38 -4.35
N SER A 154 3.45 -16.90 -4.46
CA SER A 154 3.79 -18.29 -4.11
C SER A 154 3.89 -18.54 -2.61
N ARG A 155 3.99 -17.50 -1.78
CA ARG A 155 4.11 -17.54 -0.32
C ARG A 155 2.81 -17.22 0.40
N ASN A 156 2.00 -16.30 -0.15
CA ASN A 156 0.73 -15.89 0.43
C ASN A 156 -0.40 -15.89 -0.62
N PRO A 157 -0.77 -17.05 -1.19
CA PRO A 157 -1.70 -17.12 -2.33
C PRO A 157 -3.09 -16.54 -2.02
N ASP A 158 -3.55 -16.63 -0.77
CA ASP A 158 -4.87 -16.13 -0.35
C ASP A 158 -5.01 -14.61 -0.53
N MET A 159 -3.91 -13.87 -0.34
CA MET A 159 -3.86 -12.41 -0.57
C MET A 159 -4.00 -12.04 -2.05
N TRP A 160 -3.84 -13.01 -2.95
CA TRP A 160 -3.93 -12.83 -4.41
C TRP A 160 -5.10 -13.63 -5.01
N SER A 161 -6.01 -14.09 -4.15
CA SER A 161 -7.20 -14.84 -4.53
C SER A 161 -8.12 -14.04 -5.45
N LYS A 162 -8.93 -14.74 -6.25
CA LYS A 162 -9.88 -14.10 -7.16
C LYS A 162 -10.88 -13.25 -6.38
N GLU A 163 -11.32 -13.75 -5.24
CA GLU A 163 -12.32 -13.16 -4.37
C GLU A 163 -11.80 -11.85 -3.76
N LEU A 164 -10.54 -11.82 -3.31
CA LEU A 164 -9.95 -10.58 -2.79
C LEU A 164 -9.70 -9.56 -3.91
N MET A 165 -9.26 -9.98 -5.09
CA MET A 165 -9.08 -9.07 -6.22
C MET A 165 -10.43 -8.47 -6.69
N GLN A 166 -11.53 -9.22 -6.60
CA GLN A 166 -12.87 -8.71 -6.83
C GLN A 166 -13.25 -7.65 -5.79
N LEU A 167 -13.03 -7.92 -4.50
CA LEU A 167 -13.29 -6.93 -3.44
C LEU A 167 -12.48 -5.64 -3.65
N VAL A 168 -11.20 -5.74 -4.00
CA VAL A 168 -10.36 -4.58 -4.33
C VAL A 168 -11.00 -3.76 -5.45
N PHE A 169 -11.45 -4.40 -6.53
CA PHE A 169 -12.14 -3.72 -7.63
C PHE A 169 -13.46 -3.06 -7.18
N ASP A 170 -14.26 -3.76 -6.40
CA ASP A 170 -15.55 -3.29 -5.90
C ASP A 170 -15.39 -2.08 -4.96
N ARG A 171 -14.27 -2.00 -4.25
CA ARG A 171 -13.94 -0.91 -3.32
C ARG A 171 -13.20 0.25 -3.98
N THR A 172 -12.74 0.08 -5.21
CA THR A 172 -12.09 1.14 -6.00
C THR A 172 -13.13 2.06 -6.64
N VAL A 173 -12.90 3.38 -6.62
CA VAL A 173 -13.75 4.36 -7.33
C VAL A 173 -13.61 4.24 -8.85
N GLY A 174 -14.58 4.74 -9.61
CA GLY A 174 -14.44 4.88 -11.07
C GLY A 174 -13.23 5.76 -11.41
N GLY A 175 -12.35 5.28 -12.30
CA GLY A 175 -11.07 5.95 -12.60
C GLY A 175 -9.95 5.71 -11.56
N GLY A 176 -10.24 5.01 -10.46
CA GLY A 176 -9.23 4.62 -9.48
C GLY A 176 -8.24 3.58 -10.03
N SER A 177 -7.13 3.36 -9.35
CA SER A 177 -6.03 2.53 -9.84
C SER A 177 -5.53 1.50 -8.84
N PHE A 178 -4.72 0.55 -9.31
CA PHE A 178 -3.86 -0.26 -8.47
C PHE A 178 -2.45 -0.31 -9.05
N ALA A 179 -1.47 -0.61 -8.21
CA ALA A 179 -0.15 -1.06 -8.62
C ALA A 179 0.38 -2.16 -7.70
N THR A 180 1.22 -3.03 -8.25
CA THR A 180 1.86 -4.12 -7.52
C THR A 180 3.16 -4.55 -8.17
N TYR A 181 4.13 -4.95 -7.35
CA TYR A 181 5.37 -5.55 -7.82
C TYR A 181 5.12 -6.96 -8.40
N ALA A 182 4.03 -7.62 -8.01
CA ALA A 182 3.74 -8.99 -8.39
C ALA A 182 3.30 -9.10 -9.85
N ALA A 183 4.08 -9.80 -10.67
CA ALA A 183 3.78 -10.04 -12.10
C ALA A 183 3.36 -11.49 -12.41
N ALA A 184 2.97 -12.27 -11.39
CA ALA A 184 2.56 -13.65 -11.59
C ALA A 184 1.31 -13.73 -12.50
N GLY A 185 1.30 -14.72 -13.42
CA GLY A 185 0.26 -14.81 -14.44
C GLY A 185 -1.15 -14.94 -13.89
N PHE A 186 -1.33 -15.62 -12.75
CA PHE A 186 -2.64 -15.76 -12.12
C PHE A 186 -3.13 -14.47 -11.44
N VAL A 187 -2.23 -13.70 -10.82
CA VAL A 187 -2.52 -12.38 -10.25
C VAL A 187 -3.10 -11.47 -11.34
N ARG A 188 -2.41 -11.41 -12.49
CA ARG A 188 -2.87 -10.63 -13.66
C ARG A 188 -4.26 -11.06 -14.13
N ARG A 189 -4.52 -12.37 -14.23
CA ARG A 189 -5.83 -12.89 -14.66
C ARG A 189 -6.93 -12.56 -13.65
N ASN A 190 -6.64 -12.66 -12.36
CA ASN A 190 -7.61 -12.34 -11.31
C ASN A 190 -7.98 -10.84 -11.32
N LEU A 191 -6.99 -9.95 -11.45
CA LEU A 191 -7.20 -8.50 -11.56
C LEU A 191 -7.98 -8.12 -12.83
N ALA A 192 -7.66 -8.73 -13.97
CA ALA A 192 -8.38 -8.51 -15.21
C ALA A 192 -9.83 -9.04 -15.12
N ALA A 193 -10.02 -10.23 -14.52
CA ALA A 193 -11.34 -10.82 -14.31
C ALA A 193 -12.20 -10.00 -13.34
N ALA A 194 -11.59 -9.31 -12.37
CA ALA A 194 -12.29 -8.39 -11.49
C ALA A 194 -12.82 -7.14 -12.21
N GLY A 195 -12.22 -6.78 -13.34
CA GLY A 195 -12.67 -5.68 -14.21
C GLY A 195 -11.63 -4.56 -14.41
N PHE A 196 -10.43 -4.67 -13.84
CA PHE A 196 -9.38 -3.68 -14.09
C PHE A 196 -8.84 -3.78 -15.53
N ALA A 197 -8.56 -2.61 -16.13
CA ALA A 197 -7.73 -2.53 -17.32
C ALA A 197 -6.25 -2.68 -16.90
N VAL A 198 -5.70 -3.89 -16.99
CA VAL A 198 -4.37 -4.23 -16.49
C VAL A 198 -3.27 -4.01 -17.54
N GLU A 199 -2.21 -3.32 -17.15
CA GLU A 199 -1.01 -3.05 -17.95
C GLU A 199 0.23 -3.67 -17.28
N ARG A 200 1.15 -4.20 -18.10
CA ARG A 200 2.49 -4.60 -17.65
C ARG A 200 3.45 -3.44 -17.80
N ARG A 201 4.27 -3.19 -16.78
CA ARG A 201 5.33 -2.17 -16.79
C ARG A 201 6.68 -2.80 -16.45
N PRO A 202 7.82 -2.17 -16.81
CA PRO A 202 9.12 -2.58 -16.32
C PRO A 202 9.15 -2.58 -14.77
N GLY A 203 9.67 -3.65 -14.17
CA GLY A 203 9.82 -3.74 -12.73
C GLY A 203 11.02 -2.92 -12.21
N PHE A 204 11.11 -2.80 -10.89
CA PHE A 204 12.20 -2.07 -10.24
C PHE A 204 13.47 -2.94 -10.11
N ALA A 205 14.65 -2.30 -10.15
CA ALA A 205 15.96 -2.92 -9.88
C ALA A 205 16.21 -4.27 -10.62
N GLY A 206 15.95 -4.30 -11.93
CA GLY A 206 16.17 -5.50 -12.75
C GLY A 206 15.06 -6.54 -12.72
N LYS A 207 14.00 -6.34 -11.90
CA LYS A 207 12.75 -7.12 -12.04
C LYS A 207 12.15 -6.84 -13.42
N ARG A 208 11.77 -7.92 -14.12
CA ARG A 208 11.38 -7.85 -15.53
C ARG A 208 10.06 -7.10 -15.74
N GLU A 209 9.07 -7.38 -14.91
CA GLU A 209 7.73 -6.84 -15.04
C GLU A 209 7.14 -6.54 -13.64
N MET A 210 6.25 -5.56 -13.60
CA MET A 210 5.30 -5.27 -12.52
C MET A 210 3.92 -5.03 -13.16
N LEU A 211 2.86 -4.97 -12.35
CA LEU A 211 1.50 -4.70 -12.84
C LEU A 211 0.96 -3.38 -12.30
N ARG A 212 0.20 -2.70 -13.14
CA ARG A 212 -0.69 -1.61 -12.74
C ARG A 212 -2.01 -1.76 -13.47
N GLY A 213 -3.04 -1.06 -13.03
CA GLY A 213 -4.27 -0.97 -13.79
C GLY A 213 -5.20 0.09 -13.27
N VAL A 214 -6.25 0.35 -14.05
CA VAL A 214 -7.27 1.35 -13.73
C VAL A 214 -8.65 0.71 -13.80
N LYS A 215 -9.53 1.10 -12.89
CA LYS A 215 -10.96 0.82 -12.98
C LYS A 215 -11.54 1.81 -13.98
N PRO A 216 -12.17 1.36 -15.08
CA PRO A 216 -12.80 2.27 -16.04
C PRO A 216 -13.76 3.24 -15.32
N ALA A 217 -13.73 4.52 -15.71
CA ALA A 217 -14.76 5.46 -15.30
C ALA A 217 -16.08 5.05 -15.97
N ILE A 218 -17.12 4.80 -15.19
CA ILE A 218 -18.48 4.53 -15.66
C ILE A 218 -19.24 5.85 -15.69
#